data_AF-A0A935Q3F9-F1
#
_entry.id   AF-A0A935Q3F9-F1
#
_cell.length_a   1.000
_cell.length_b   1.000
_cell.length_c   1.000
_cell.angle_alpha   90.00
_cell.angle_beta   90.00
_cell.angle_gamma   90.00
#
_symmetry.space_group_name_H-M   'P 1'
#
loop_
_entity.id
_entity.type
_entity.pdbx_description
1 polymer ?
#
loop_
_entity_poly.entity_id
_entity_poly.type
_entity_poly.pdbx_seq_one_letter_code
_entity_poly.pdbx_strand_id
1 'polypeptide(L)'
;AERRLRVAYLSRDLRHHSVQYFLLPILSHHDHAAFEIVCYSDNKQADEVTELFKVHADRWVECDGWSDEELAGRIRRDGIDLLIDLGGHTDRNRLPVLARRPAPLQIGYLGYPSTTGVSTIDYRISDRWIDPEPPDPQILRRKRRCGCNTVTFAMRRSPSHRKSVHCLLTAWGESHLVR
;
A
#
# COMPACT_ATOMS: atom_id res chain seq x y z
N ALA A 1 -3.12 18.78 -18.39
CA ALA A 1 -2.66 18.44 -17.03
C ALA A 1 -2.65 16.94 -16.87
N GLU A 2 -1.64 16.39 -16.22
CA GLU A 2 -1.53 14.96 -15.97
C GLU A 2 -2.42 14.54 -14.78
N ARG A 3 -3.15 13.42 -14.90
CA ARG A 3 -4.02 12.88 -13.85
C ARG A 3 -3.23 12.44 -12.62
N ARG A 4 -3.73 12.75 -11.40
CA ARG A 4 -3.25 12.21 -10.11
C ARG A 4 -3.34 10.68 -10.06
N LEU A 5 -2.31 10.02 -9.54
CA LEU A 5 -2.34 8.57 -9.34
C LEU A 5 -3.16 8.24 -8.09
N ARG A 6 -4.14 7.33 -8.19
CA ARG A 6 -5.00 6.94 -7.07
C ARG A 6 -4.37 5.80 -6.28
N VAL A 7 -3.97 6.09 -5.05
CA VAL A 7 -3.37 5.13 -4.12
C VAL A 7 -4.36 4.84 -3.01
N ALA A 8 -4.74 3.57 -2.88
CA ALA A 8 -5.66 3.12 -1.86
C ALA A 8 -4.95 2.30 -0.77
N TYR A 9 -5.30 2.56 0.48
CA TYR A 9 -4.95 1.72 1.62
C TYR A 9 -6.21 1.02 2.14
N LEU A 10 -6.17 -0.31 2.23
CA LEU A 10 -7.25 -1.14 2.75
C LEU A 10 -6.81 -1.77 4.06
N SER A 11 -7.55 -1.49 5.15
CA SER A 11 -7.27 -2.10 6.45
C SER A 11 -8.47 -2.04 7.39
N ARG A 12 -8.49 -2.97 8.35
CA ARG A 12 -9.36 -2.93 9.54
C ARG A 12 -8.76 -2.12 10.69
N ASP A 13 -7.47 -1.79 10.56
CA ASP A 13 -6.64 -1.27 11.64
C ASP A 13 -6.36 0.22 11.50
N LEU A 14 -7.17 0.96 10.74
CA LEU A 14 -7.09 2.42 10.61
C LEU A 14 -7.71 3.12 11.84
N ARG A 15 -7.15 2.81 13.00
CA ARG A 15 -7.57 3.22 14.35
C ARG A 15 -6.37 3.14 15.29
N HIS A 16 -6.59 3.23 16.60
CA HIS A 16 -5.59 2.98 17.63
C HIS A 16 -5.13 1.50 17.60
N HIS A 17 -4.16 1.22 16.72
CA HIS A 17 -3.55 -0.08 16.44
C HIS A 17 -2.08 0.12 16.03
N SER A 18 -1.29 -0.95 16.00
CA SER A 18 0.14 -0.88 15.63
C SER A 18 0.39 -0.27 14.24
N VAL A 19 -0.57 -0.43 13.31
CA VAL A 19 -0.52 0.14 11.95
C VAL A 19 -0.33 1.65 11.95
N GLN A 20 -0.90 2.36 12.93
CA GLN A 20 -0.85 3.82 13.00
C GLN A 20 0.58 4.38 13.02
N TYR A 21 1.48 3.73 13.76
CA TYR A 21 2.83 4.23 13.98
C TYR A 21 3.67 4.25 12.70
N PHE A 22 3.31 3.41 11.73
CA PHE A 22 4.00 3.32 10.45
C PHE A 22 3.25 4.04 9.34
N LEU A 23 1.91 3.97 9.35
CA LEU A 23 1.11 4.51 8.25
C LEU A 23 0.86 6.01 8.36
N LEU A 24 0.62 6.56 9.55
CA LEU A 24 0.35 8.00 9.72
C LEU A 24 1.50 8.88 9.19
N PRO A 25 2.79 8.58 9.47
CA PRO A 25 3.90 9.35 8.90
C PRO A 25 3.94 9.30 7.36
N ILE A 26 3.57 8.16 6.76
CA ILE A 26 3.51 8.03 5.30
C ILE A 26 2.39 8.91 4.74
N LEU A 27 1.20 8.82 5.33
CA LEU A 27 0.04 9.58 4.89
C LEU A 27 0.23 11.09 5.04
N SER A 28 0.84 11.54 6.13
CA SER A 28 1.09 12.97 6.37
C SER A 28 2.11 13.59 5.43
N HIS A 29 2.92 12.78 4.73
CA HIS A 29 3.95 13.23 3.80
C HIS A 29 3.63 12.88 2.33
N HIS A 30 2.42 12.41 2.02
CA HIS A 30 2.03 12.19 0.63
C HIS A 30 1.95 13.52 -0.13
N ASP A 31 2.46 13.51 -1.36
CA ASP A 31 2.28 14.63 -2.28
C ASP A 31 0.88 14.56 -2.90
N HIS A 32 -0.07 15.27 -2.29
CA HIS A 32 -1.45 15.31 -2.77
C HIS A 32 -1.60 16.03 -4.13
N ALA A 33 -0.58 16.73 -4.64
CA ALA A 33 -0.63 17.25 -6.01
C ALA A 33 -0.39 16.15 -7.05
N ALA A 34 0.38 15.11 -6.70
CA ALA A 34 0.71 13.98 -7.57
C ALA A 34 -0.19 12.75 -7.33
N PHE A 35 -0.64 12.53 -6.09
CA PHE A 35 -1.38 11.34 -5.67
C PHE A 35 -2.73 11.71 -5.07
N GLU A 36 -3.77 10.92 -5.35
CA GLU A 36 -5.06 10.94 -4.64
C GLU A 36 -5.08 9.76 -3.67
N ILE A 37 -5.15 10.07 -2.37
CA ILE A 37 -5.03 9.10 -1.29
C ILE A 37 -6.42 8.69 -0.81
N VAL A 38 -6.72 7.40 -0.96
CA VAL A 38 -7.99 6.81 -0.58
C VAL A 38 -7.78 5.80 0.54
N CYS A 39 -8.55 5.90 1.61
CA CYS A 39 -8.52 4.93 2.71
C CYS A 39 -9.85 4.17 2.75
N TYR A 40 -9.78 2.84 2.63
CA TYR A 40 -10.89 1.93 2.87
C TYR A 40 -10.76 1.35 4.28
N SER A 41 -11.62 1.81 5.18
CA SER A 41 -11.68 1.36 6.56
C SER A 41 -12.72 0.24 6.69
N ASP A 42 -12.24 -0.97 6.96
CA ASP A 42 -13.06 -2.16 7.20
C ASP A 42 -13.27 -2.39 8.70
N ASN A 43 -13.66 -1.34 9.42
CA ASN A 43 -13.97 -1.40 10.84
C ASN A 43 -15.03 -0.37 11.23
N LYS A 44 -15.97 -0.76 12.09
CA LYS A 44 -16.99 0.16 12.65
C LYS A 44 -16.48 1.02 13.80
N GLN A 45 -15.40 0.62 14.45
CA GLN A 45 -14.88 1.30 15.63
C GLN A 45 -13.92 2.42 15.18
N ALA A 46 -14.46 3.63 15.07
CA ALA A 46 -13.67 4.84 14.91
C ALA A 46 -13.23 5.36 16.28
N ASP A 47 -11.98 5.78 16.39
CA ASP A 47 -11.40 6.43 17.56
C ASP A 47 -10.65 7.71 17.16
N GLU A 48 -9.98 8.36 18.11
CA GLU A 48 -9.23 9.59 17.86
C GLU A 48 -8.15 9.43 16.78
N VAL A 49 -7.57 8.23 16.63
CA VAL A 49 -6.55 7.93 15.63
C VAL A 49 -7.19 7.78 14.24
N THR A 50 -8.39 7.23 14.17
CA THR A 50 -9.17 7.20 12.92
C THR A 50 -9.38 8.61 12.35
N GLU A 51 -9.62 9.60 13.20
CA GLU A 51 -9.76 11.00 12.76
C GLU A 51 -8.44 11.58 12.23
N LEU A 52 -7.29 11.21 12.81
CA LEU A 52 -5.98 11.57 12.25
C LEU A 52 -5.76 10.99 10.85
N PHE A 53 -6.18 9.73 10.62
CA PHE A 53 -6.11 9.14 9.29
C PHE A 53 -6.98 9.87 8.28
N LYS A 54 -8.22 10.23 8.66
CA LYS A 54 -9.16 10.96 7.80
C LYS A 54 -8.61 12.32 7.36
N VAL A 55 -7.89 13.03 8.23
CA VAL A 55 -7.25 14.32 7.90
C VAL A 55 -6.24 14.19 6.75
N HIS A 56 -5.55 13.05 6.64
CA HIS A 56 -4.53 12.81 5.61
C HIS A 56 -5.05 12.02 4.39
N ALA A 57 -6.32 11.65 4.37
CA ALA A 57 -6.93 11.00 3.21
C ALA A 57 -7.68 12.04 2.37
N ASP A 58 -7.45 12.07 1.06
CA ASP A 58 -8.34 12.83 0.15
C ASP A 58 -9.75 12.26 0.18
N ARG A 59 -9.85 10.95 0.42
CA ARG A 59 -11.13 10.25 0.48
C ARG A 59 -11.11 9.10 1.48
N TRP A 60 -12.09 9.13 2.37
CA TRP A 60 -12.37 8.06 3.33
C TRP A 60 -13.59 7.24 2.90
N VAL A 61 -13.47 5.92 2.95
CA VAL A 61 -14.56 4.99 2.63
C VAL A 61 -14.70 3.98 3.76
N GLU A 62 -15.82 4.04 4.46
CA GLU A 62 -16.22 3.01 5.41
C GLU A 62 -16.82 1.84 4.63
N CYS A 63 -16.22 0.66 4.76
CA CYS A 63 -16.63 -0.54 4.04
C CYS A 63 -16.91 -1.74 4.95
N ASP A 64 -16.96 -1.53 6.27
CA ASP A 64 -17.40 -2.57 7.19
C ASP A 64 -18.84 -3.03 6.84
N GLY A 65 -19.06 -4.34 6.88
CA GLY A 65 -20.33 -4.96 6.54
C GLY A 65 -20.55 -5.15 5.03
N TRP A 66 -19.71 -4.60 4.16
CA TRP A 66 -19.79 -4.91 2.74
C TRP A 66 -19.22 -6.30 2.45
N SER A 67 -19.84 -6.99 1.50
CA SER A 67 -19.28 -8.20 0.93
C SER A 67 -18.00 -7.90 0.14
N ASP A 68 -17.17 -8.92 -0.05
CA ASP A 68 -15.93 -8.78 -0.83
C ASP A 68 -16.19 -8.39 -2.30
N GLU A 69 -17.34 -8.79 -2.84
CA GLU A 69 -17.74 -8.42 -4.19
C GLU A 69 -18.15 -6.94 -4.30
N GLU A 70 -18.92 -6.45 -3.34
CA GLU A 70 -19.30 -5.03 -3.28
C GLU A 70 -18.09 -4.13 -3.14
N LEU A 71 -17.17 -4.49 -2.23
CA LEU A 71 -15.94 -3.74 -2.02
C LEU A 71 -15.02 -3.78 -3.25
N ALA A 72 -14.81 -4.96 -3.85
CA ALA A 72 -14.05 -5.07 -5.10
C ALA A 72 -14.70 -4.29 -6.25
N GLY A 73 -16.03 -4.27 -6.32
CA GLY A 73 -16.79 -3.46 -7.27
C GLY A 73 -16.61 -1.95 -7.04
N ARG A 74 -16.64 -1.51 -5.77
CA ARG A 74 -16.39 -0.12 -5.40
C ARG A 74 -14.99 0.34 -5.78
N ILE A 75 -13.96 -0.43 -5.42
CA ILE A 75 -12.55 -0.11 -5.73
C ILE A 75 -12.35 0.04 -7.25
N ARG A 76 -12.98 -0.83 -8.05
CA ARG A 76 -12.95 -0.72 -9.53
C ARG A 76 -13.62 0.55 -10.03
N ARG A 77 -14.82 0.89 -9.53
CA ARG A 77 -15.53 2.13 -9.90
C ARG A 77 -14.75 3.38 -9.50
N ASP A 78 -14.05 3.31 -8.38
CA ASP A 78 -13.19 4.40 -7.90
C ASP A 78 -11.94 4.57 -8.76
N GLY A 79 -11.63 3.61 -9.64
CA GLY A 79 -10.49 3.68 -10.55
C GLY A 79 -9.15 3.73 -9.82
N ILE A 80 -9.02 2.97 -8.73
CA ILE A 80 -7.79 2.87 -7.95
C ILE A 80 -6.68 2.28 -8.83
N ASP A 81 -5.54 2.97 -8.91
CA ASP A 81 -4.39 2.53 -9.69
C ASP A 81 -3.50 1.57 -8.88
N LEU A 82 -3.31 1.87 -7.60
CA LEU A 82 -2.49 1.10 -6.66
C LEU A 82 -3.30 0.80 -5.40
N LEU A 83 -3.54 -0.48 -5.13
CA LEU A 83 -4.19 -0.94 -3.90
C LEU A 83 -3.17 -1.59 -2.95
N ILE A 84 -3.08 -1.06 -1.74
CA ILE A 84 -2.19 -1.52 -0.69
C ILE A 84 -3.03 -2.21 0.39
N ASP A 85 -2.84 -3.52 0.52
CA ASP A 85 -3.37 -4.32 1.63
C ASP A 85 -2.45 -4.21 2.84
N LEU A 86 -3.02 -3.84 3.98
CA LEU A 86 -2.30 -3.70 5.24
C LEU A 86 -2.57 -4.85 6.22
N GLY A 87 -3.46 -5.79 5.89
CA GLY A 87 -3.87 -6.86 6.81
C GLY A 87 -3.19 -8.20 6.52
N GLY A 88 -3.09 -8.61 5.25
CA GLY A 88 -2.62 -9.95 4.90
C GLY A 88 -3.48 -11.05 5.55
N HIS A 89 -2.89 -12.06 6.21
CA HIS A 89 -3.64 -13.17 6.85
C HIS A 89 -4.09 -12.88 8.29
N THR A 90 -4.12 -11.61 8.72
CA THR A 90 -4.63 -11.26 10.06
C THR A 90 -6.15 -11.44 10.18
N ASP A 91 -6.69 -11.22 11.38
CA ASP A 91 -8.12 -11.41 11.68
C ASP A 91 -9.02 -10.69 10.67
N ARG A 92 -10.06 -11.40 10.20
CA ARG A 92 -11.09 -10.90 9.28
C ARG A 92 -10.53 -10.18 8.03
N ASN A 93 -9.42 -10.67 7.51
CA ASN A 93 -8.77 -10.07 6.35
C ASN A 93 -9.65 -10.00 5.09
N ARG A 94 -9.24 -9.13 4.16
CA ARG A 94 -9.89 -8.91 2.87
C ARG A 94 -9.10 -9.50 1.70
N LEU A 95 -8.31 -10.55 1.92
CA LEU A 95 -7.62 -11.26 0.82
C LEU A 95 -8.56 -11.71 -0.32
N PRO A 96 -9.82 -12.12 -0.07
CA PRO A 96 -10.76 -12.40 -1.17
C PRO A 96 -11.09 -11.20 -2.05
N VAL A 97 -11.07 -9.96 -1.51
CA VAL A 97 -11.19 -8.73 -2.29
C VAL A 97 -9.99 -8.61 -3.24
N LEU A 98 -8.76 -8.79 -2.72
CA LEU A 98 -7.55 -8.71 -3.52
C LEU A 98 -7.50 -9.83 -4.58
N ALA A 99 -8.00 -11.03 -4.27
CA ALA A 99 -8.08 -12.15 -5.20
C ALA A 99 -8.93 -11.82 -6.45
N ARG A 100 -9.88 -10.89 -6.35
CA ARG A 100 -10.71 -10.41 -7.47
C ARG A 100 -10.03 -9.36 -8.37
N ARG A 101 -8.78 -9.00 -8.05
CA ARG A 101 -7.97 -7.99 -8.75
C ARG A 101 -8.73 -6.67 -9.03
N PRO A 102 -9.27 -5.99 -7.99
CA PRO A 102 -10.00 -4.75 -8.18
C PRO A 102 -9.13 -3.54 -8.60
N ALA A 103 -7.81 -3.61 -8.44
CA ALA A 103 -6.86 -2.62 -8.94
C ALA A 103 -5.80 -3.28 -9.84
N PRO A 104 -5.24 -2.55 -10.83
CA PRO A 104 -4.26 -3.10 -11.76
C PRO A 104 -2.93 -3.44 -11.09
N LEU A 105 -2.55 -2.71 -10.03
CA LEU A 105 -1.38 -3.00 -9.18
C LEU A 105 -1.83 -3.20 -7.72
N GLN A 106 -1.42 -4.32 -7.13
CA GLN A 106 -1.78 -4.66 -5.75
C GLN A 106 -0.54 -5.04 -4.94
N ILE A 107 -0.43 -4.49 -3.74
CA ILE A 107 0.75 -4.62 -2.89
C ILE A 107 0.34 -5.01 -1.47
N GLY A 108 1.06 -5.95 -0.86
CA GLY A 108 0.96 -6.19 0.58
C GLY A 108 1.99 -5.38 1.35
N TYR A 109 1.62 -4.81 2.49
CA TYR A 109 2.53 -4.06 3.36
C TYR A 109 2.16 -4.22 4.84
N LEU A 110 3.18 -4.19 5.70
CA LEU A 110 3.07 -3.97 7.14
C LEU A 110 2.43 -5.11 7.97
N GLY A 111 1.13 -5.36 7.86
CA GLY A 111 0.41 -6.17 8.85
C GLY A 111 0.67 -7.68 8.79
N TYR A 112 1.22 -8.20 7.69
CA TYR A 112 1.58 -9.61 7.58
C TYR A 112 3.03 -9.79 7.12
N PRO A 113 3.89 -10.46 7.91
CA PRO A 113 5.34 -10.46 7.69
C PRO A 113 5.81 -11.42 6.59
N SER A 114 4.89 -12.14 5.92
CA SER A 114 5.21 -13.16 4.91
C SER A 114 4.36 -13.03 3.65
N THR A 115 4.45 -13.99 2.73
CA THR A 115 3.62 -14.04 1.54
C THR A 115 2.18 -14.43 1.86
N THR A 116 1.22 -13.71 1.29
CA THR A 116 -0.20 -14.06 1.37
C THR A 116 -0.59 -15.29 0.53
N GLY A 117 0.26 -15.75 -0.39
CA GLY A 117 -0.09 -16.80 -1.36
C GLY A 117 -1.10 -16.39 -2.46
N VAL A 118 -1.76 -15.23 -2.33
CA VAL A 118 -2.71 -14.70 -3.31
C VAL A 118 -1.97 -14.28 -4.59
N SER A 119 -2.35 -14.88 -5.72
CA SER A 119 -1.65 -14.75 -7.00
C SER A 119 -1.81 -13.39 -7.69
N THR A 120 -2.81 -12.61 -7.28
CA THR A 120 -3.11 -11.26 -7.79
C THR A 120 -2.42 -10.15 -6.99
N ILE A 121 -1.76 -10.45 -5.87
CA ILE A 121 -0.90 -9.49 -5.16
C ILE A 121 0.47 -9.52 -5.81
N ASP A 122 0.83 -8.41 -6.47
CA ASP A 122 1.98 -8.33 -7.36
C ASP A 122 3.30 -8.13 -6.59
N TYR A 123 3.28 -7.35 -5.50
CA TYR A 123 4.48 -7.02 -4.70
C TYR A 123 4.22 -7.07 -3.20
N ARG A 124 5.30 -7.12 -2.43
CA ARG A 124 5.33 -6.84 -1.00
C ARG A 124 6.37 -5.75 -0.73
N ILE A 125 6.03 -4.77 0.10
CA ILE A 125 7.01 -3.82 0.63
C ILE A 125 7.72 -4.51 1.79
N SER A 126 9.04 -4.61 1.69
CA SER A 126 9.91 -5.31 2.63
C SER A 126 11.34 -4.78 2.51
N ASP A 127 12.23 -5.22 3.38
CA ASP A 127 13.64 -4.84 3.39
C ASP A 127 14.58 -6.05 3.30
N ARG A 128 15.88 -5.78 3.21
CA ARG A 128 16.92 -6.81 3.07
C ARG A 128 17.15 -7.67 4.30
N TRP A 129 16.66 -7.26 5.47
CA TRP A 129 16.81 -7.97 6.72
C TRP A 129 15.65 -8.92 6.93
N ILE A 130 14.43 -8.49 6.57
CA ILE A 130 13.23 -9.32 6.56
C ILE A 130 13.27 -10.33 5.42
N ASP A 131 13.65 -9.89 4.21
CA ASP A 131 13.82 -10.74 3.03
C ASP A 131 15.28 -10.73 2.55
N PRO A 132 16.19 -11.46 3.23
CA PRO A 132 17.59 -11.54 2.85
C PRO A 132 17.79 -12.24 1.51
N GLU A 133 18.94 -12.00 0.89
CA GLU A 133 19.35 -12.68 -0.34
C GLU A 133 20.28 -13.85 -0.03
N PRO A 134 20.10 -15.04 -0.65
CA PRO A 134 19.05 -15.36 -1.61
C PRO A 134 17.65 -15.47 -0.96
N PRO A 135 16.57 -15.07 -1.66
CA PRO A 135 15.23 -15.08 -1.09
C PRO A 135 14.78 -16.50 -0.75
N ASP A 136 14.00 -16.64 0.33
CA ASP A 136 13.39 -17.92 0.70
C ASP A 136 12.56 -18.48 -0.49
N PRO A 137 12.74 -19.77 -0.85
CA PRO A 137 11.94 -20.44 -1.88
C PRO A 137 10.42 -20.25 -1.74
N GLN A 138 9.91 -20.06 -0.52
CA GLN A 138 8.50 -19.81 -0.26
C GLN A 138 8.04 -18.41 -0.70
N ILE A 139 8.94 -17.43 -0.75
CA ILE A 139 8.67 -16.04 -1.17
C ILE A 139 8.68 -15.92 -2.72
N LEU A 140 9.44 -16.78 -3.39
CA LEU A 140 9.75 -16.72 -4.82
C LEU A 140 8.58 -17.01 -5.78
N ARG A 141 7.45 -17.56 -5.33
CA ARG A 141 6.43 -18.08 -6.26
C ARG A 141 5.74 -17.05 -7.16
N ARG A 142 5.96 -15.74 -6.98
CA ARG A 142 5.67 -14.70 -8.01
C ARG A 142 6.02 -13.25 -7.63
N LYS A 143 6.57 -13.00 -6.44
CA LYS A 143 6.57 -11.67 -5.85
C LYS A 143 7.95 -11.04 -5.94
N ARG A 144 8.01 -9.83 -6.49
CA ARG A 144 9.23 -9.01 -6.52
C ARG A 144 9.29 -8.15 -5.26
N ARG A 145 10.48 -8.03 -4.65
CA ARG A 145 10.75 -7.08 -3.56
C ARG A 145 10.78 -5.66 -4.12
N CYS A 146 10.12 -4.71 -3.45
CA CYS A 146 10.44 -3.29 -3.63
C CYS A 146 11.51 -2.93 -2.59
N GLY A 147 12.78 -2.78 -3.02
CA GLY A 147 13.95 -2.75 -2.12
C GLY A 147 14.20 -1.45 -1.36
N CYS A 148 13.17 -0.76 -0.87
CA CYS A 148 13.35 0.54 -0.21
C CYS A 148 13.24 0.44 1.32
N ASN A 149 14.31 0.86 2.02
CA ASN A 149 14.33 1.03 3.49
C ASN A 149 13.63 2.35 3.93
N THR A 150 13.06 3.10 3.00
CA THR A 150 12.37 4.38 3.25
C THR A 150 11.15 4.44 2.35
N VAL A 151 9.93 4.45 2.89
CA VAL A 151 8.71 4.51 2.09
C VAL A 151 8.48 5.96 1.64
N THR A 152 9.28 6.43 0.69
CA THR A 152 9.02 7.69 -0.03
C THR A 152 8.66 7.31 -1.47
N PHE A 153 7.36 7.34 -1.80
CA PHE A 153 6.89 7.12 -3.17
C PHE A 153 7.17 8.37 -4.02
N ALA A 154 8.41 8.55 -4.47
CA ALA A 154 8.73 9.51 -5.53
C ALA A 154 8.73 8.78 -6.89
N MET A 155 7.54 8.53 -7.45
CA MET A 155 7.43 8.06 -8.85
C MET A 155 7.59 9.25 -9.80
N ARG A 156 8.79 9.53 -10.30
CA ARG A 156 8.96 10.35 -11.51
C ARG A 156 8.47 9.56 -12.73
N ARG A 157 7.61 10.18 -13.55
CA ARG A 157 7.18 9.60 -14.84
C ARG A 157 8.38 9.40 -15.76
N SER A 158 8.52 8.19 -16.30
CA SER A 158 9.33 7.91 -17.49
C SER A 158 8.40 7.81 -18.72
N PRO A 159 8.73 8.39 -19.89
CA PRO A 159 7.80 8.54 -21.00
C PRO A 159 7.49 7.28 -21.83
N SER A 160 8.05 6.09 -21.51
CA SER A 160 7.91 4.93 -22.40
C SER A 160 7.11 3.78 -21.79
N HIS A 161 5.91 3.56 -22.34
CA HIS A 161 5.10 2.36 -22.09
C HIS A 161 5.82 1.10 -22.58
N ARG A 162 6.47 0.36 -21.66
CA ARG A 162 6.72 -1.09 -21.73
C ARG A 162 7.30 -1.60 -20.41
N LYS A 163 6.56 -2.51 -19.75
CA LYS A 163 7.00 -3.54 -18.79
C LYS A 163 8.34 -3.28 -18.10
N SER A 164 8.39 -2.35 -17.15
CA SER A 164 9.39 -2.27 -16.08
C SER A 164 8.92 -1.20 -15.12
N VAL A 165 8.47 -1.58 -13.92
CA VAL A 165 8.44 -0.64 -12.80
C VAL A 165 9.90 -0.46 -12.40
N HIS A 166 10.59 0.43 -13.10
CA HIS A 166 11.94 0.84 -12.73
C HIS A 166 11.77 1.73 -11.51
N CYS A 167 12.14 1.21 -10.34
CA CYS A 167 12.30 2.00 -9.12
C CYS A 167 13.50 2.91 -9.37
N LEU A 168 13.24 4.11 -9.90
CA LEU A 168 14.26 5.11 -10.18
C LEU A 168 14.79 5.66 -8.85
N LEU A 169 15.90 5.06 -8.41
CA LEU A 169 16.83 5.58 -7.42
C LEU A 169 17.54 6.82 -7.99
N THR A 170 17.37 7.98 -7.36
CA THR A 170 18.34 9.10 -7.40
C THR A 170 17.95 10.07 -6.27
N ALA A 171 18.61 9.99 -5.11
CA ALA A 171 19.84 10.70 -4.72
C ALA A 171 19.58 12.15 -4.27
N TRP A 172 19.66 12.38 -2.96
CA TRP A 172 19.95 13.65 -2.27
C TRP A 172 20.28 13.30 -0.81
N GLY A 173 21.38 13.67 -0.18
CA GLY A 173 22.62 14.28 -0.62
C GLY A 173 23.73 13.83 0.33
N GLU A 174 24.95 13.71 -0.19
CA GLU A 174 26.14 13.76 0.64
C GLU A 174 26.12 15.07 1.42
N SER A 175 26.13 15.00 2.74
CA SER A 175 26.72 16.02 3.63
C SER A 175 26.66 15.51 5.07
N HIS A 176 27.86 15.33 5.65
CA HIS A 176 28.15 15.13 7.08
C HIS A 176 28.35 13.69 7.56
N LEU A 177 29.35 13.03 6.96
CA LEU A 177 30.29 12.19 7.70
C LEU A 177 31.69 12.83 7.57
N VAL A 178 32.01 13.74 8.49
CA VAL A 178 33.39 14.03 8.91
C VAL A 178 33.37 14.26 10.42
N ARG A 179 33.38 13.15 11.17
CA ARG A 179 34.33 12.82 12.25
C ARG A 179 33.82 11.62 13.04
#